data_AF-A0A158Q5L5-F1
#
_entry.id   AF-A0A158Q5L5-F1
#
_cell.length_a   1.000
_cell.length_b   1.000
_cell.length_c   1.000
_cell.angle_alpha   90.00
_cell.angle_beta   90.00
_cell.angle_gamma   90.00
#
_symmetry.space_group_name_H-M   'P 1'
#
loop_
_entity.id
_entity.type
_entity.pdbx_description
1 polymer ?
#
loop_
_entity_poly.entity_id
_entity_poly.type
_entity_poly.pdbx_seq_one_letter_code
_entity_poly.pdbx_strand_id
1 'polypeptide(L)'
;MWRSPIHGDYQFWLGYTSNYSFSDYRPPRNQIGTAKENVTKDYKYRLSKGLDQAEVCEKFLSFNVRPVMDYFQEVINKALTKIVRIGNGTIKFPEQVICRLINESICDITRKYSNFAIIVLNGNTRPYQSVIRVPYYHKCASVFDQKGKILPFQMNEVFIKSEQAATYELLIPVEIPAMGFATIFVVQKTNLINEMRCFKKSTSSPKLSFSQKTELKLKINENSFRIKNKFIELEFDTRGYLSSIQNLESGSISVLKQEFLIYHGTGISNTTNQPSGAYIFRPNGTISFPIASNITYNVVEGEMVSEVRQILNPWVTQIIRLYKTRPFVEFEWTVGPIPKEKADLKQSRLRDPEKSSFYEQSAIYIMECYRTCVADL
;
A
#
# COMPACT_ATOMS: atom_id res chain seq x y z
N MET A 1 -1.30 -4.65 7.67
CA MET A 1 -0.41 -4.63 6.49
C MET A 1 0.98 -4.26 6.98
N TRP A 2 1.89 -5.22 7.06
CA TRP A 2 3.28 -4.99 7.50
C TRP A 2 4.10 -4.54 6.27
N ARG A 3 4.49 -3.26 6.20
CA ARG A 3 5.60 -2.81 5.35
C ARG A 3 6.86 -2.81 6.22
N SER A 4 7.87 -3.57 5.83
CA SER A 4 9.22 -3.49 6.41
C SER A 4 9.92 -2.26 5.82
N PRO A 5 10.44 -1.31 6.62
CA PRO A 5 11.27 -0.23 6.10
C PRO A 5 12.72 -0.74 6.05
N ILE A 6 13.14 -1.21 4.88
CA ILE A 6 14.56 -1.37 4.56
C ILE A 6 14.98 -0.05 3.91
N HIS A 7 15.91 0.64 4.58
CA HIS A 7 16.59 1.92 4.26
C HIS A 7 16.08 3.13 5.04
N GLY A 8 17.02 3.70 5.78
CA GLY A 8 16.79 4.58 6.92
C GLY A 8 16.40 5.99 6.55
N ASP A 9 15.48 6.53 7.33
CA ASP A 9 15.28 7.96 7.51
C ASP A 9 15.22 8.23 9.02
N TYR A 10 16.14 9.06 9.49
CA TYR A 10 16.20 9.56 10.86
C TYR A 10 14.93 10.35 11.18
N GLN A 11 14.04 9.80 12.02
CA GLN A 11 12.96 10.57 12.62
C GLN A 11 13.46 11.24 13.90
N PHE A 12 13.64 12.56 13.86
CA PHE A 12 13.70 13.39 15.06
C PHE A 12 12.33 13.39 15.74
N TRP A 13 12.29 12.99 17.01
CA TRP A 13 11.10 13.06 17.86
C TRP A 13 11.14 14.35 18.68
N LEU A 14 10.26 15.31 18.37
CA LEU A 14 9.86 16.32 19.34
C LEU A 14 8.80 15.70 20.23
N GLY A 15 9.16 15.40 21.48
CA GLY A 15 8.26 14.83 22.48
C GLY A 15 7.27 15.86 22.97
N TYR A 16 5.98 15.61 22.77
CA TYR A 16 4.91 16.32 23.47
C TYR A 16 3.86 15.31 23.94
N THR A 17 3.48 15.47 25.21
CA THR A 17 2.63 14.58 25.99
C THR A 17 1.16 14.87 25.69
N SER A 18 0.51 14.06 24.86
CA SER A 18 -0.94 13.86 24.95
C SER A 18 -1.20 12.61 25.80
N ASN A 19 -2.34 12.55 26.49
CA ASN A 19 -2.74 11.38 27.29
C ASN A 19 -3.03 10.12 26.44
N TYR A 20 -2.88 10.20 25.11
CA TYR A 20 -3.00 9.12 24.14
C TYR A 20 -1.86 9.25 23.12
N SER A 21 -0.67 8.91 23.56
CA SER A 21 0.55 9.14 22.78
C SER A 21 0.89 7.91 21.95
N PHE A 22 1.53 8.09 20.79
CA PHE A 22 2.23 7.01 20.08
C PHE A 22 3.20 6.24 21.00
N SER A 23 3.65 6.87 22.10
CA SER A 23 4.42 6.22 23.16
C SER A 23 3.69 5.08 23.84
N ASP A 24 2.36 5.09 23.91
CA ASP A 24 1.57 3.99 24.53
C ASP A 24 1.62 2.71 23.70
N TYR A 25 2.04 2.82 22.43
CA TYR A 25 2.33 1.68 21.57
C TYR A 25 3.77 1.18 21.72
N ARG A 26 4.69 1.97 22.31
CA ARG A 26 6.08 1.54 22.54
C ARG A 26 6.30 0.47 23.62
N PRO A 27 5.39 0.17 24.58
CA PRO A 27 5.61 -0.94 25.49
C PRO A 27 5.80 -2.24 24.70
N PRO A 28 6.75 -3.10 25.11
CA PRO A 28 7.21 -4.22 24.29
C PRO A 28 6.09 -5.20 23.91
N ARG A 29 5.10 -5.42 24.79
CA ARG A 29 3.98 -6.32 24.51
C ARG A 29 3.09 -5.87 23.34
N ASN A 30 3.12 -4.57 23.01
CA ASN A 30 2.13 -3.95 22.13
C ASN A 30 2.62 -4.02 20.68
N GLN A 31 3.83 -3.53 20.42
CA GLN A 31 4.47 -3.61 19.11
C GLN A 31 4.75 -5.05 18.67
N ILE A 32 5.05 -5.95 19.61
CA ILE A 32 5.39 -7.35 19.31
C ILE A 32 4.12 -8.22 19.12
N GLY A 33 2.92 -7.66 19.36
CA GLY A 33 1.65 -8.37 19.09
C GLY A 33 1.34 -9.49 20.09
N THR A 34 1.82 -9.36 21.33
CA THR A 34 1.73 -10.42 22.35
C THR A 34 0.73 -10.12 23.47
N ALA A 35 -0.02 -9.03 23.33
CA ALA A 35 -1.12 -8.66 24.21
C ALA A 35 -2.40 -9.46 23.90
N LYS A 36 -3.30 -9.56 24.88
CA LYS A 36 -4.64 -10.14 24.69
C LYS A 36 -5.41 -9.35 23.61
N GLU A 37 -6.32 -10.02 22.91
CA GLU A 37 -7.06 -9.41 21.78
C GLU A 37 -7.80 -8.12 22.18
N ASN A 38 -8.43 -8.10 23.36
CA ASN A 38 -9.12 -6.91 23.87
C ASN A 38 -8.16 -5.74 24.12
N VAL A 39 -6.96 -6.01 24.62
CA VAL A 39 -5.91 -5.02 24.84
C VAL A 39 -5.37 -4.51 23.50
N THR A 40 -5.16 -5.40 22.52
CA THR A 40 -4.79 -5.00 21.15
C THR A 40 -5.87 -4.15 20.48
N LYS A 41 -7.15 -4.46 20.71
CA LYS A 41 -8.29 -3.62 20.25
C LYS A 41 -8.28 -2.24 20.91
N ASP A 42 -8.03 -2.17 22.23
CA ASP A 42 -7.88 -0.89 22.94
C ASP A 42 -6.73 -0.06 22.36
N TYR A 43 -5.57 -0.68 22.09
CA TYR A 43 -4.47 0.05 21.44
C TYR A 43 -4.78 0.51 20.03
N LYS A 44 -5.45 -0.31 19.22
CA LYS A 44 -5.92 0.11 17.89
C LYS A 44 -6.85 1.32 18.01
N TYR A 45 -7.75 1.29 18.99
CA TYR A 45 -8.64 2.40 19.29
C TYR A 45 -7.87 3.66 19.73
N ARG A 46 -6.92 3.53 20.66
CA ARG A 46 -6.07 4.64 21.12
C ARG A 46 -5.20 5.24 20.01
N LEU A 47 -4.64 4.41 19.13
CA LEU A 47 -3.90 4.88 17.96
C LEU A 47 -4.81 5.60 16.98
N SER A 48 -6.00 5.06 16.70
CA SER A 48 -7.00 5.74 15.88
C SER A 48 -7.36 7.09 16.50
N LYS A 49 -7.61 7.11 17.81
CA LYS A 49 -7.87 8.34 18.56
C LYS A 49 -6.69 9.30 18.52
N GLY A 50 -5.44 8.84 18.67
CA GLY A 50 -4.26 9.69 18.56
C GLY A 50 -4.09 10.31 17.18
N LEU A 51 -4.41 9.56 16.11
CA LEU A 51 -4.48 10.10 14.75
C LEU A 51 -5.59 11.14 14.60
N ASP A 52 -6.71 10.95 15.30
CA ASP A 52 -7.85 11.88 15.30
C ASP A 52 -7.64 13.09 16.25
N GLN A 53 -6.81 12.97 17.29
CA GLN A 53 -6.69 13.86 18.46
C GLN A 53 -5.28 14.42 18.70
N ALA A 54 -4.46 14.71 17.69
CA ALA A 54 -3.10 15.25 17.91
C ALA A 54 -3.08 16.70 18.48
N GLU A 55 -3.72 16.94 19.63
CA GLU A 55 -4.16 18.16 20.33
C GLU A 55 -3.15 19.31 20.54
N VAL A 56 -3.64 20.52 20.27
CA VAL A 56 -3.94 21.61 21.23
C VAL A 56 -3.02 21.78 22.45
N CYS A 57 -2.16 22.79 22.40
CA CYS A 57 -1.82 23.64 23.54
C CYS A 57 -2.29 25.07 23.24
N GLU A 58 -3.51 25.42 23.66
CA GLU A 58 -3.87 26.74 24.25
C GLU A 58 -5.39 26.85 24.48
N LYS A 59 -5.75 27.21 25.72
CA LYS A 59 -7.03 27.76 26.20
C LYS A 59 -8.24 26.83 26.41
N PHE A 60 -8.38 26.42 27.68
CA PHE A 60 -9.50 26.71 28.60
C PHE A 60 -10.87 27.13 28.00
N LEU A 61 -11.90 26.41 28.47
CA LEU A 61 -13.32 26.79 28.60
C LEU A 61 -14.20 26.74 27.34
N SER A 62 -14.91 25.62 27.15
CA SER A 62 -16.38 25.63 27.17
C SER A 62 -16.93 24.22 26.94
N PHE A 63 -17.88 23.86 27.80
CA PHE A 63 -18.81 22.76 27.65
C PHE A 63 -19.52 22.87 26.29
N ASN A 64 -19.22 21.97 25.34
CA ASN A 64 -20.13 21.47 24.30
C ASN A 64 -19.39 20.41 23.51
N VAL A 65 -19.73 19.14 23.77
CA VAL A 65 -19.15 17.96 23.11
C VAL A 65 -19.60 17.95 21.65
N ARG A 66 -18.82 18.59 20.76
CA ARG A 66 -18.90 18.37 19.32
C ARG A 66 -18.24 17.02 18.98
N PRO A 67 -18.70 16.29 17.94
CA PRO A 67 -18.10 15.02 17.56
C PRO A 67 -16.63 15.27 17.20
N VAL A 68 -15.74 14.49 17.81
CA VAL A 68 -14.29 14.52 17.58
C VAL A 68 -14.04 14.12 16.12
N MET A 69 -13.90 15.11 15.23
CA MET A 69 -13.54 14.92 13.82
C MET A 69 -12.16 15.53 13.54
N ASP A 70 -11.23 14.64 13.13
CA ASP A 70 -9.91 14.83 12.51
C ASP A 70 -9.08 16.10 12.84
N TYR A 71 -8.42 16.16 14.00
CA TYR A 71 -7.50 17.26 14.35
C TYR A 71 -6.25 17.32 13.47
N PHE A 72 -5.65 16.20 13.05
CA PHE A 72 -4.50 16.23 12.14
C PHE A 72 -4.86 16.90 10.81
N GLN A 73 -6.06 16.61 10.31
CA GLN A 73 -6.64 17.29 9.17
C GLN A 73 -6.87 18.77 9.46
N GLU A 74 -7.36 19.12 10.66
CA GLU A 74 -7.51 20.52 11.08
C GLU A 74 -6.16 21.28 11.11
N VAL A 75 -5.09 20.67 11.65
CA VAL A 75 -3.75 21.27 11.67
C VAL A 75 -3.24 21.47 10.26
N ILE A 76 -3.36 20.46 9.40
CA ILE A 76 -2.99 20.56 7.99
C ILE A 76 -3.82 21.66 7.31
N ASN A 77 -5.12 21.71 7.55
CA ASN A 77 -6.00 22.74 7.02
C ASN A 77 -5.60 24.14 7.49
N LYS A 78 -5.32 24.33 8.78
CA LYS A 78 -4.83 25.59 9.34
C LYS A 78 -3.48 25.98 8.77
N ALA A 79 -2.54 25.04 8.68
CA ALA A 79 -1.21 25.27 8.14
C ALA A 79 -1.29 25.65 6.65
N LEU A 80 -2.03 24.89 5.85
CA LEU A 80 -2.22 25.17 4.42
C LEU A 80 -2.97 26.49 4.19
N THR A 81 -3.99 26.79 4.98
CA THR A 81 -4.69 28.09 4.90
C THR A 81 -3.76 29.26 5.22
N LYS A 82 -2.79 29.08 6.13
CA LYS A 82 -1.79 30.10 6.45
C LYS A 82 -0.67 30.22 5.40
N ILE A 83 -0.26 29.10 4.81
CA ILE A 83 0.84 29.04 3.83
C ILE A 83 0.36 29.48 2.44
N VAL A 84 -0.85 29.09 2.05
CA VAL A 84 -1.44 29.42 0.76
C VAL A 84 -2.18 30.76 0.87
N ARG A 85 -1.54 31.83 0.42
CA ARG A 85 -2.19 33.15 0.29
C ARG A 85 -3.15 33.14 -0.90
N ILE A 86 -4.46 33.13 -0.63
CA ILE A 86 -5.48 33.26 -1.67
C ILE A 86 -5.93 34.72 -1.76
N GLY A 87 -5.34 35.46 -2.70
CA GLY A 87 -5.77 36.82 -3.07
C GLY A 87 -5.97 37.78 -1.89
N ASN A 88 -6.94 38.68 -2.01
CA ASN A 88 -7.23 39.75 -1.04
C ASN A 88 -7.88 39.25 0.27
N GLY A 89 -7.72 37.98 0.64
CA GLY A 89 -8.22 37.41 1.90
C GLY A 89 -9.72 37.05 1.92
N THR A 90 -10.43 37.18 0.80
CA THR A 90 -11.87 36.89 0.71
C THR A 90 -12.18 35.42 0.41
N ILE A 91 -11.22 34.66 -0.11
CA ILE A 91 -11.43 33.26 -0.52
C ILE A 91 -10.86 32.35 0.55
N LYS A 92 -11.74 31.56 1.18
CA LYS A 92 -11.33 30.52 2.14
C LYS A 92 -10.69 29.35 1.38
N PHE A 93 -9.55 28.87 1.87
CA PHE A 93 -8.95 27.64 1.37
C PHE A 93 -9.93 26.47 1.60
N PRO A 94 -10.21 25.63 0.59
CA PRO A 94 -11.10 24.49 0.76
C PRO A 94 -10.61 23.56 1.86
N GLU A 95 -11.55 22.97 2.61
CA GLU A 95 -11.23 21.94 3.59
C GLU A 95 -10.60 20.72 2.89
N GLN A 96 -9.40 20.38 3.31
CA GLN A 96 -8.67 19.20 2.88
C GLN A 96 -9.12 18.00 3.69
N VAL A 97 -9.18 16.84 3.04
CA VAL A 97 -9.55 15.57 3.66
C VAL A 97 -8.49 14.52 3.35
N ILE A 98 -8.11 13.76 4.37
CA ILE A 98 -7.07 12.73 4.23
C ILE A 98 -7.73 11.39 3.94
N CYS A 99 -7.39 10.78 2.81
CA CYS A 99 -7.89 9.45 2.47
C CYS A 99 -7.06 8.35 3.15
N ARG A 100 -7.58 7.82 4.26
CA ARG A 100 -6.90 6.83 5.12
C ARG A 100 -6.88 5.41 4.54
N LEU A 101 -7.77 5.11 3.59
CA LEU A 101 -7.96 3.77 3.01
C LEU A 101 -7.45 3.67 1.55
N ILE A 102 -6.46 4.48 1.17
CA ILE A 102 -5.85 4.43 -0.17
C ILE A 102 -5.25 3.04 -0.47
N ASN A 103 -4.75 2.34 0.55
CA ASN A 103 -4.25 0.97 0.46
C ASN A 103 -5.33 -0.05 0.07
N GLU A 104 -6.60 0.25 0.33
CA GLU A 104 -7.77 -0.54 -0.09
C GLU A 104 -8.44 0.05 -1.34
N SER A 105 -7.77 1.01 -1.99
CA SER A 105 -8.30 1.79 -3.11
C SER A 105 -9.61 2.52 -2.77
N ILE A 106 -9.76 3.01 -1.53
CA ILE A 106 -10.96 3.72 -1.04
C ILE A 106 -10.61 5.15 -0.65
N CYS A 107 -11.42 6.09 -1.12
CA CYS A 107 -11.34 7.52 -0.80
C CYS A 107 -12.72 8.16 -1.05
N ASP A 108 -13.39 8.60 0.01
CA ASP A 108 -14.78 9.08 -0.10
C ASP A 108 -14.90 10.38 -0.89
N ILE A 109 -13.89 11.24 -0.81
CA ILE A 109 -13.86 12.51 -1.56
C ILE A 109 -13.83 12.27 -3.06
N THR A 110 -12.96 11.36 -3.53
CA THR A 110 -12.87 11.06 -4.96
C THR A 110 -14.05 10.22 -5.47
N ARG A 111 -14.81 9.59 -4.56
CA ARG A 111 -16.09 8.96 -4.89
C ARG A 111 -17.20 10.00 -5.07
N LYS A 112 -17.27 10.99 -4.18
CA LYS A 112 -18.34 11.99 -4.15
C LYS A 112 -18.15 13.10 -5.19
N TYR A 113 -16.91 13.52 -5.43
CA TYR A 113 -16.60 14.63 -6.31
C TYR A 113 -15.78 14.15 -7.50
N SER A 114 -16.24 14.52 -8.70
CA SER A 114 -15.56 14.20 -9.95
C SER A 114 -14.39 15.13 -10.28
N ASN A 115 -14.42 16.33 -9.69
CA ASN A 115 -13.36 17.33 -9.76
C ASN A 115 -12.83 17.59 -8.36
N PHE A 116 -11.53 17.46 -8.16
CA PHE A 116 -10.90 17.62 -6.85
C PHE A 116 -9.43 18.05 -6.98
N ALA A 117 -8.91 18.66 -5.93
CA ALA A 117 -7.50 18.97 -5.78
C ALA A 117 -6.82 17.92 -4.88
N ILE A 118 -5.58 17.57 -5.20
CA ILE A 118 -4.73 16.70 -4.41
C ILE A 118 -3.55 17.54 -3.95
N ILE A 119 -3.28 17.52 -2.65
CA ILE A 119 -2.10 18.14 -2.06
C ILE A 119 -1.18 17.03 -1.60
N VAL A 120 0.04 17.01 -2.14
CA VAL A 120 1.06 16.03 -1.77
C VAL A 120 2.13 16.74 -0.95
N LEU A 121 2.28 16.35 0.32
CA LEU A 121 3.27 16.91 1.24
C LEU A 121 4.53 16.05 1.24
N ASN A 122 5.70 16.70 1.20
CA ASN A 122 6.99 16.08 1.41
C ASN A 122 7.57 16.54 2.75
N GLY A 123 7.59 15.66 3.73
CA GLY A 123 8.21 15.92 5.05
C GLY A 123 9.74 15.84 5.03
N ASN A 124 10.35 15.38 3.94
CA ASN A 124 11.80 15.19 3.87
C ASN A 124 12.53 16.49 3.52
N THR A 125 13.77 16.62 3.97
CA THR A 125 14.65 17.78 3.71
C THR A 125 15.22 17.82 2.29
N ARG A 126 14.84 16.87 1.43
CA ARG A 126 15.27 16.77 0.04
C ARG A 126 14.05 16.76 -0.88
N PRO A 127 14.16 17.31 -2.10
CA PRO A 127 13.10 17.18 -3.08
C PRO A 127 12.82 15.71 -3.35
N TYR A 128 11.54 15.38 -3.52
CA TYR A 128 11.08 14.02 -3.74
C TYR A 128 10.22 13.99 -5.00
N GLN A 129 10.71 13.28 -6.02
CA GLN A 129 9.91 12.92 -7.18
C GLN A 129 9.29 11.56 -6.92
N SER A 130 8.02 11.32 -7.24
CA SER A 130 7.40 9.98 -7.17
C SER A 130 6.16 9.89 -8.07
N VAL A 131 5.54 8.71 -8.13
CA VAL A 131 4.23 8.52 -8.76
C VAL A 131 3.21 8.26 -7.66
N ILE A 132 2.28 9.20 -7.46
CA ILE A 132 1.19 9.03 -6.50
C ILE A 132 0.09 8.15 -7.09
N ARG A 133 -0.58 7.41 -6.20
CA ARG A 133 -1.68 6.52 -6.53
C ARG A 133 -2.97 7.05 -5.91
N VAL A 134 -3.98 7.29 -6.73
CA VAL A 134 -5.23 7.93 -6.30
C VAL A 134 -6.44 7.10 -6.74
N PRO A 135 -7.29 6.64 -5.80
CA PRO A 135 -8.53 5.95 -6.14
C PRO A 135 -9.47 6.84 -6.95
N TYR A 136 -9.96 6.34 -8.09
CA TYR A 136 -10.78 7.11 -9.02
C TYR A 136 -11.97 6.30 -9.58
N TYR A 137 -13.16 6.91 -9.57
CA TYR A 137 -14.43 6.22 -9.85
C TYR A 137 -15.02 6.50 -11.23
N HIS A 138 -14.41 7.41 -12.01
CA HIS A 138 -14.92 7.78 -13.33
C HIS A 138 -14.04 7.22 -14.45
N LYS A 139 -14.60 7.14 -15.66
CA LYS A 139 -13.93 6.56 -16.84
C LYS A 139 -12.87 7.49 -17.48
N CYS A 140 -12.92 8.78 -17.16
CA CYS A 140 -12.17 9.81 -17.88
C CYS A 140 -11.72 10.93 -16.95
N ALA A 141 -10.40 11.12 -16.86
CA ALA A 141 -9.79 12.21 -16.11
C ALA A 141 -9.00 13.15 -17.02
N SER A 142 -8.70 14.34 -16.51
CA SER A 142 -7.62 15.21 -16.95
C SER A 142 -6.93 15.76 -15.72
N VAL A 143 -5.61 15.79 -15.77
CA VAL A 143 -4.77 16.12 -14.62
C VAL A 143 -3.95 17.35 -14.95
N PHE A 144 -3.93 18.32 -14.04
CA PHE A 144 -3.24 19.59 -14.21
C PHE A 144 -2.35 19.86 -13.00
N ASP A 145 -1.23 20.54 -13.22
CA ASP A 145 -0.42 21.10 -12.15
C ASP A 145 -0.97 22.45 -11.65
N GLN A 146 -0.32 23.02 -10.65
CA GLN A 146 -0.64 24.34 -10.10
C GLN A 146 -0.48 25.52 -11.07
N LYS A 147 0.19 25.31 -12.22
CA LYS A 147 0.36 26.31 -13.29
C LYS A 147 -0.68 26.13 -14.41
N GLY A 148 -1.60 25.18 -14.29
CA GLY A 148 -2.59 24.84 -15.31
C GLY A 148 -2.02 24.00 -16.47
N LYS A 149 -0.78 23.52 -16.36
CA LYS A 149 -0.17 22.65 -17.36
C LYS A 149 -0.76 21.24 -17.23
N ILE A 150 -1.12 20.64 -18.35
CA ILE A 150 -1.57 19.25 -18.40
C ILE A 150 -0.42 18.32 -17.99
N LEU A 151 -0.67 17.47 -16.99
CA LEU A 151 0.24 16.44 -16.54
C LEU A 151 -0.07 15.10 -17.21
N PRO A 152 0.95 14.32 -17.60
CA PRO A 152 0.74 12.94 -18.01
C PRO A 152 0.26 12.12 -16.81
N PHE A 153 -0.63 11.16 -17.06
CA PHE A 153 -1.08 10.22 -16.04
C PHE A 153 -1.39 8.88 -16.70
N GLN A 154 -1.40 7.83 -15.87
CA GLN A 154 -1.71 6.47 -16.26
C GLN A 154 -2.89 6.06 -15.40
N MET A 155 -3.82 5.32 -15.99
CA MET A 155 -4.99 4.84 -15.30
C MET A 155 -5.03 3.32 -15.45
N ASN A 156 -5.02 2.64 -14.32
CA ASN A 156 -5.11 1.18 -14.24
C ASN A 156 -6.43 0.79 -13.58
N GLU A 157 -7.00 -0.35 -13.94
CA GLU A 157 -8.06 -0.95 -13.12
C GLU A 157 -7.50 -1.37 -11.76
N VAL A 158 -8.29 -1.21 -10.69
CA VAL A 158 -7.91 -1.72 -9.37
C VAL A 158 -7.81 -3.25 -9.40
N PHE A 159 -6.77 -3.79 -8.77
CA PHE A 159 -6.49 -5.23 -8.81
C PHE A 159 -7.50 -6.05 -7.99
N ILE A 160 -7.63 -5.72 -6.70
CA ILE A 160 -8.58 -6.39 -5.79
C ILE A 160 -9.85 -5.54 -5.75
N LYS A 161 -10.90 -6.02 -6.41
CA LYS A 161 -12.20 -5.33 -6.44
C LYS A 161 -12.94 -5.59 -5.12
N SER A 162 -13.50 -4.53 -4.54
CA SER A 162 -14.48 -4.59 -3.46
C SER A 162 -15.64 -3.65 -3.81
N GLU A 163 -16.81 -3.81 -3.19
CA GLU A 163 -17.97 -2.95 -3.47
C GLU A 163 -17.69 -1.46 -3.20
N GLN A 164 -16.74 -1.18 -2.30
CA GLN A 164 -16.35 0.17 -1.94
C GLN A 164 -15.09 0.64 -2.68
N ALA A 165 -14.27 -0.25 -3.22
CA ALA A 165 -13.07 0.16 -3.93
C ALA A 165 -13.40 0.98 -5.18
N ALA A 166 -12.51 1.90 -5.52
CA ALA A 166 -12.54 2.59 -6.80
C ALA A 166 -12.43 1.60 -7.96
N THR A 167 -13.00 1.95 -9.10
CA THR A 167 -12.85 1.14 -10.33
C THR A 167 -11.44 1.26 -10.89
N TYR A 168 -10.85 2.45 -10.78
CA TYR A 168 -9.53 2.76 -11.32
C TYR A 168 -8.61 3.36 -10.26
N GLU A 169 -7.32 3.24 -10.52
CA GLU A 169 -6.26 3.94 -9.80
C GLU A 169 -5.56 4.87 -10.78
N LEU A 170 -5.54 6.16 -10.47
CA LEU A 170 -4.76 7.15 -11.20
C LEU A 170 -3.34 7.14 -10.67
N LEU A 171 -2.38 6.94 -11.56
CA LEU A 171 -0.95 7.05 -11.32
C LEU A 171 -0.48 8.38 -11.91
N ILE A 172 -0.05 9.29 -11.04
CA ILE A 172 0.31 10.66 -11.44
C ILE A 172 1.76 10.94 -10.99
N PRO A 173 2.66 11.31 -11.90
CA PRO A 173 4.02 11.68 -11.54
C PRO A 173 4.00 13.07 -10.90
N VAL A 174 4.67 13.22 -9.77
CA VAL A 174 4.75 14.47 -9.01
C VAL A 174 6.19 14.74 -8.59
N GLU A 175 6.59 15.99 -8.69
CA GLU A 175 7.84 16.51 -8.13
C GLU A 175 7.47 17.43 -6.97
N ILE A 176 7.98 17.11 -5.78
CA ILE A 176 7.64 17.79 -4.54
C ILE A 176 8.91 18.41 -3.96
N PRO A 177 8.92 19.73 -3.67
CA PRO A 177 10.09 20.37 -3.08
C PRO A 177 10.42 19.82 -1.68
N ALA A 178 11.66 20.03 -1.24
CA ALA A 178 12.08 19.72 0.13
C ALA A 178 11.19 20.47 1.14
N MET A 179 10.71 19.76 2.17
CA MET A 179 9.85 20.31 3.23
C MET A 179 8.67 21.13 2.70
N GLY A 180 8.12 20.75 1.55
CA GLY A 180 7.08 21.51 0.86
C GLY A 180 5.97 20.63 0.31
N PHE A 181 5.14 21.20 -0.54
CA PHE A 181 3.99 20.51 -1.12
C PHE A 181 3.85 20.78 -2.62
N ALA A 182 3.13 19.90 -3.30
CA ALA A 182 2.68 20.08 -4.68
C ALA A 182 1.16 20.00 -4.73
N THR A 183 0.54 20.75 -5.64
CA THR A 183 -0.92 20.74 -5.86
C THR A 183 -1.24 20.24 -7.26
N ILE A 184 -2.12 19.25 -7.33
CA ILE A 184 -2.56 18.63 -8.58
C ILE A 184 -4.08 18.75 -8.65
N PHE A 185 -4.61 19.08 -9.82
CA PHE A 185 -6.04 19.16 -10.07
C PHE A 185 -6.48 18.02 -10.97
N VAL A 186 -7.49 17.26 -10.53
CA VAL A 186 -8.14 16.21 -11.33
C VAL A 186 -9.52 16.70 -11.73
N VAL A 187 -9.82 16.63 -13.02
CA VAL A 187 -11.10 17.06 -13.60
C VAL A 187 -11.68 15.93 -14.44
N GLN A 188 -12.95 15.60 -14.21
CA GLN A 188 -13.66 14.63 -15.05
C GLN A 188 -13.99 15.25 -16.41
N LYS A 189 -13.74 14.50 -17.49
CA LYS A 189 -14.24 14.85 -18.82
C LYS A 189 -15.63 14.22 -19.01
N THR A 190 -16.67 15.05 -19.12
CA THR A 190 -18.08 14.60 -19.22
C THR A 190 -18.67 14.65 -20.64
N ASN A 191 -17.98 15.25 -21.62
CA ASN A 191 -18.52 15.28 -22.98
C ASN A 191 -18.50 13.87 -23.59
N LEU A 192 -19.63 13.38 -24.07
CA LEU A 192 -19.78 12.08 -24.78
C LEU A 192 -18.74 11.88 -25.91
N ILE A 193 -18.40 12.97 -26.61
CA ILE A 193 -17.34 12.98 -27.64
C ILE A 193 -15.96 12.70 -27.03
N ASN A 194 -15.71 13.17 -25.82
CA ASN A 194 -14.49 12.96 -25.07
C ASN A 194 -14.46 11.60 -24.39
N GLU A 195 -15.59 11.03 -23.98
CA GLU A 195 -15.64 9.67 -23.43
C GLU A 195 -15.11 8.65 -24.44
N MET A 196 -15.55 8.71 -25.71
CA MET A 196 -15.00 7.86 -26.77
C MET A 196 -13.50 8.08 -27.02
N ARG A 197 -12.98 9.29 -26.76
CA ARG A 197 -11.54 9.60 -26.87
C ARG A 197 -10.71 9.11 -25.68
N CYS A 198 -11.30 8.93 -24.50
CA CYS A 198 -10.56 8.41 -23.35
C CYS A 198 -10.08 6.96 -23.56
N PHE A 199 -10.73 6.22 -24.44
CA PHE A 199 -10.43 4.81 -24.75
C PHE A 199 -9.60 4.64 -26.04
N LYS A 200 -9.40 5.71 -26.84
CA LYS A 200 -8.60 5.64 -28.07
C LYS A 200 -7.25 6.31 -27.86
N LYS A 201 -6.15 5.59 -28.15
CA LYS A 201 -4.79 6.16 -28.27
C LYS A 201 -4.83 7.31 -29.28
N SER A 202 -4.99 8.55 -28.81
CA SER A 202 -4.96 9.73 -29.67
C SER A 202 -3.50 10.07 -29.96
N THR A 203 -3.15 10.08 -31.25
CA THR A 203 -1.80 10.22 -31.80
C THR A 203 -1.26 11.66 -31.79
N SER A 204 -1.94 12.65 -31.18
CA SER A 204 -1.53 14.07 -31.36
C SER A 204 -1.91 15.05 -30.23
N SER A 205 -2.05 14.62 -28.98
CA SER A 205 -2.21 15.52 -27.81
C SER A 205 -1.80 14.79 -26.51
N PRO A 206 -1.42 15.48 -25.41
CA PRO A 206 -0.52 14.95 -24.38
C PRO A 206 -1.02 13.61 -23.82
N LYS A 207 -0.10 12.64 -23.87
CA LYS A 207 -0.29 11.19 -23.75
C LYS A 207 -1.25 10.82 -22.63
N LEU A 208 -2.49 10.51 -23.01
CA LEU A 208 -3.38 9.70 -22.21
C LEU A 208 -3.02 8.24 -22.50
N SER A 209 -2.17 7.63 -21.68
CA SER A 209 -1.99 6.18 -21.71
C SER A 209 -3.02 5.53 -20.79
N PHE A 210 -4.21 5.33 -21.33
CA PHE A 210 -5.06 4.28 -20.79
C PHE A 210 -4.31 2.96 -21.03
N SER A 211 -3.82 2.31 -19.97
CA SER A 211 -3.31 0.94 -20.06
C SER A 211 -4.52 0.02 -20.19
N GLN A 212 -5.09 -0.01 -21.40
CA GLN A 212 -6.26 -0.81 -21.72
C GLN A 212 -5.87 -2.16 -22.30
N LYS A 213 -4.56 -2.45 -22.39
CA LYS A 213 -4.11 -3.83 -22.39
C LYS A 213 -4.10 -4.34 -20.95
N THR A 214 -5.29 -4.44 -20.37
CA THR A 214 -5.62 -5.66 -19.65
C THR A 214 -5.73 -6.74 -20.72
N GLU A 215 -4.59 -7.17 -21.27
CA GLU A 215 -4.56 -8.53 -21.76
C GLU A 215 -4.71 -9.36 -20.49
N LEU A 216 -5.96 -9.75 -20.20
CA LEU A 216 -6.27 -10.99 -19.51
C LEU A 216 -5.75 -12.12 -20.39
N LYS A 217 -4.44 -12.11 -20.61
CA LYS A 217 -3.66 -13.29 -20.87
C LYS A 217 -3.72 -14.02 -19.54
N LEU A 218 -4.79 -14.79 -19.37
CA LEU A 218 -4.62 -16.17 -18.91
C LEU A 218 -3.69 -16.83 -19.93
N LYS A 219 -2.42 -16.41 -19.97
CA LYS A 219 -1.38 -17.12 -20.70
C LYS A 219 -1.06 -18.29 -19.80
N ILE A 220 -1.88 -19.32 -19.92
CA ILE A 220 -1.44 -20.68 -19.65
C ILE A 220 -0.57 -21.09 -20.86
N ASN A 221 0.48 -20.33 -21.17
CA ASN A 221 1.22 -20.46 -22.44
C ASN A 221 2.73 -20.39 -22.20
N GLU A 222 3.31 -21.57 -21.96
CA GLU A 222 4.64 -22.14 -22.27
C GLU A 222 5.94 -21.32 -22.22
N ASN A 223 5.94 -19.98 -22.23
CA ASN A 223 7.16 -19.17 -22.28
C ASN A 223 7.23 -18.18 -21.12
N SER A 224 8.44 -18.00 -20.58
CA SER A 224 8.78 -16.90 -19.68
C SER A 224 8.45 -15.54 -20.29
N PHE A 225 8.30 -14.52 -19.45
CA PHE A 225 8.09 -13.15 -19.90
C PHE A 225 8.97 -12.16 -19.14
N ARG A 226 9.17 -10.99 -19.73
CA ARG A 226 10.05 -9.94 -19.17
C ARG A 226 9.35 -8.60 -19.14
N ILE A 227 9.61 -7.82 -18.09
CA ILE A 227 9.27 -6.39 -18.04
C ILE A 227 10.53 -5.59 -17.73
N LYS A 228 10.65 -4.41 -18.32
CA LYS A 228 11.84 -3.56 -18.12
C LYS A 228 11.53 -2.07 -18.02
N ASN A 229 12.42 -1.35 -17.35
CA ASN A 229 12.52 0.10 -17.39
C ASN A 229 13.94 0.49 -17.89
N LYS A 230 14.38 1.72 -17.59
CA LYS A 230 15.73 2.20 -17.96
C LYS A 230 16.85 1.50 -17.16
N PHE A 231 16.56 1.00 -15.97
CA PHE A 231 17.55 0.59 -14.97
C PHE A 231 17.55 -0.92 -14.72
N ILE A 232 16.38 -1.57 -14.79
CA ILE A 232 16.16 -2.95 -14.35
C ILE A 232 15.31 -3.69 -15.38
N GLU A 233 15.69 -4.93 -15.70
CA GLU A 233 14.86 -5.93 -16.37
C GLU A 233 14.51 -7.06 -15.39
N LEU A 234 13.23 -7.43 -15.36
CA LEU A 234 12.69 -8.52 -14.56
C LEU A 234 12.26 -9.65 -15.47
N GLU A 235 12.65 -10.87 -15.16
CA GLU A 235 12.23 -12.07 -15.86
C GLU A 235 11.35 -12.94 -14.96
N PHE A 236 10.28 -13.45 -15.53
CA PHE A 236 9.31 -14.31 -14.87
C PHE A 236 9.28 -15.68 -15.54
N ASP A 237 9.26 -16.73 -14.74
CA ASP A 237 9.18 -18.11 -15.21
C ASP A 237 7.81 -18.42 -15.85
N THR A 238 7.67 -19.61 -16.42
CA THR A 238 6.43 -20.07 -17.06
C THR A 238 5.25 -20.23 -16.08
N ARG A 239 5.52 -20.24 -14.78
CA ARG A 239 4.50 -20.28 -13.72
C ARG A 239 4.13 -18.88 -13.24
N GLY A 240 4.85 -17.84 -13.69
CA GLY A 240 4.62 -16.44 -13.33
C GLY A 240 5.41 -15.97 -12.12
N TYR A 241 6.35 -16.75 -11.58
CA TYR A 241 7.23 -16.32 -10.48
C TYR A 241 8.42 -15.52 -11.01
N LEU A 242 8.87 -14.54 -10.24
CA LEU A 242 10.09 -13.80 -10.57
C LEU A 242 11.31 -14.75 -10.49
N SER A 243 12.04 -14.87 -11.60
CA SER A 243 13.18 -15.79 -11.74
C SER A 243 14.53 -15.08 -11.85
N SER A 244 14.56 -13.84 -12.34
CA SER A 244 15.79 -13.04 -12.37
C SER A 244 15.53 -11.53 -12.34
N ILE A 245 16.51 -10.81 -11.80
CA ILE A 245 16.59 -9.34 -11.84
C ILE A 245 17.92 -8.98 -12.49
N GLN A 246 17.89 -8.22 -13.57
CA GLN A 246 19.07 -7.69 -14.23
C GLN A 246 19.19 -6.19 -13.99
N ASN A 247 20.34 -5.73 -13.51
CA ASN A 247 20.72 -4.32 -13.55
C ASN A 247 21.22 -4.00 -14.96
N LEU A 248 20.54 -3.10 -15.66
CA LEU A 248 20.83 -2.73 -17.04
C LEU A 248 22.04 -1.79 -17.19
N GLU A 249 22.45 -1.12 -16.11
CA GLU A 249 23.63 -0.25 -16.10
C GLU A 249 24.92 -1.05 -15.91
N SER A 250 24.96 -1.96 -14.93
CA SER A 250 26.12 -2.82 -14.70
C SER A 250 26.14 -4.07 -15.59
N GLY A 251 24.98 -4.49 -16.11
CA GLY A 251 24.81 -5.77 -16.80
C GLY A 251 24.67 -6.97 -15.86
N SER A 252 24.81 -6.80 -14.55
CA SER A 252 24.74 -7.87 -13.54
C SER A 252 23.36 -8.52 -13.51
N ILE A 253 23.31 -9.85 -13.58
CA ILE A 253 22.08 -10.65 -13.48
C ILE A 253 22.09 -11.39 -12.14
N SER A 254 21.07 -11.13 -11.33
CA SER A 254 20.78 -11.88 -10.11
C SER A 254 19.66 -12.89 -10.37
N VAL A 255 20.00 -14.17 -10.41
CA VAL A 255 19.01 -15.27 -10.45
C VAL A 255 18.47 -15.47 -9.04
N LEU A 256 17.14 -15.47 -8.90
CA LEU A 256 16.49 -15.60 -7.61
C LEU A 256 15.22 -16.43 -7.73
N LYS A 257 14.75 -16.94 -6.59
CA LYS A 257 13.44 -17.55 -6.47
C LYS A 257 12.65 -16.77 -5.42
N GLN A 258 11.55 -16.17 -5.85
CA GLN A 258 10.62 -15.49 -4.97
C GLN A 258 9.41 -16.39 -4.72
N GLU A 259 9.16 -16.76 -3.47
CA GLU A 259 8.01 -17.57 -3.10
C GLU A 259 7.43 -17.16 -1.74
N PHE A 260 6.20 -17.57 -1.51
CA PHE A 260 5.53 -17.46 -0.22
C PHE A 260 5.47 -18.84 0.43
N LEU A 261 5.98 -18.91 1.64
CA LEU A 261 6.13 -20.15 2.40
C LEU A 261 5.40 -20.04 3.73
N ILE A 262 4.93 -21.18 4.23
CA ILE A 262 4.24 -21.31 5.51
C ILE A 262 4.94 -22.34 6.41
N TYR A 263 5.02 -22.02 7.70
CA TYR A 263 5.34 -22.98 8.73
C TYR A 263 4.08 -23.39 9.51
N HIS A 264 3.83 -24.69 9.60
CA HIS A 264 2.82 -25.23 10.50
C HIS A 264 3.33 -25.15 11.93
N GLY A 265 2.54 -24.57 12.84
CA GLY A 265 2.92 -24.48 14.26
C GLY A 265 2.79 -25.84 14.96
N THR A 266 3.74 -26.17 15.83
CA THR A 266 3.68 -27.40 16.63
C THR A 266 2.58 -27.30 17.67
N GLY A 267 1.68 -28.29 17.68
CA GLY A 267 0.65 -28.54 18.70
C GLY A 267 1.19 -28.81 20.11
N ILE A 268 0.29 -28.93 21.08
CA ILE A 268 0.64 -29.64 22.33
C ILE A 268 0.74 -31.13 21.99
N SER A 269 1.82 -31.78 22.40
CA SER A 269 2.07 -33.21 22.17
C SER A 269 2.34 -33.93 23.50
N ASN A 270 2.21 -35.26 23.52
CA ASN A 270 2.47 -36.06 24.72
C ASN A 270 3.92 -35.93 25.24
N THR A 271 4.87 -35.54 24.38
CA THR A 271 6.30 -35.44 24.73
C THR A 271 6.72 -34.03 25.07
N THR A 272 6.01 -33.00 24.59
CA THR A 272 6.32 -31.60 24.86
C THR A 272 5.06 -30.76 24.94
N ASN A 273 4.90 -30.07 26.07
CA ASN A 273 3.74 -29.21 26.36
C ASN A 273 3.85 -27.79 25.78
N GLN A 274 4.87 -27.48 24.96
CA GLN A 274 5.11 -26.12 24.48
C GLN A 274 4.58 -25.89 23.06
N PRO A 275 3.38 -25.31 22.88
CA PRO A 275 2.89 -24.99 21.56
C PRO A 275 3.58 -23.78 20.93
N SER A 276 3.44 -23.65 19.61
CA SER A 276 3.61 -22.38 18.90
C SER A 276 2.58 -21.34 19.37
N GLY A 277 2.93 -20.06 19.40
CA GLY A 277 2.02 -18.98 19.78
C GLY A 277 2.56 -17.58 19.53
N ALA A 278 1.97 -16.56 20.15
CA ALA A 278 2.34 -15.15 19.95
C ALA A 278 3.79 -14.81 20.35
N TYR A 279 4.35 -15.54 21.33
CA TYR A 279 5.73 -15.35 21.80
C TYR A 279 6.73 -16.33 21.19
N ILE A 280 6.29 -17.56 20.90
CA ILE A 280 7.19 -18.70 20.70
C ILE A 280 7.02 -19.21 19.28
N PHE A 281 8.02 -18.96 18.42
CA PHE A 281 8.14 -19.57 17.10
C PHE A 281 8.54 -21.04 17.23
N ARG A 282 7.60 -21.97 17.01
CA ARG A 282 7.86 -23.42 17.11
C ARG A 282 7.23 -24.16 15.93
N PRO A 283 7.88 -24.19 14.76
CA PRO A 283 7.40 -24.92 13.61
C PRO A 283 7.38 -26.43 13.87
N ASN A 284 6.41 -27.14 13.30
CA ASN A 284 6.25 -28.60 13.35
C ASN A 284 7.21 -29.25 12.34
N GLY A 285 8.51 -29.10 12.60
CA GLY A 285 9.59 -29.49 11.71
C GLY A 285 10.41 -28.29 11.21
N THR A 286 11.41 -28.57 10.39
CA THR A 286 12.34 -27.57 9.85
C THR A 286 11.99 -27.15 8.42
N ILE A 287 11.04 -27.82 7.79
CA ILE A 287 10.66 -27.61 6.39
C ILE A 287 9.44 -26.67 6.34
N SER A 288 9.52 -25.68 5.46
CA SER A 288 8.39 -24.82 5.12
C SER A 288 7.64 -25.37 3.91
N PHE A 289 6.36 -25.01 3.80
CA PHE A 289 5.49 -25.48 2.72
C PHE A 289 5.17 -24.32 1.78
N PRO A 290 5.15 -24.54 0.45
CA PRO A 290 4.65 -23.52 -0.47
C PRO A 290 3.14 -23.33 -0.30
N ILE A 291 2.69 -22.07 -0.22
CA ILE A 291 1.25 -21.77 -0.12
C ILE A 291 0.49 -21.92 -1.44
N ALA A 292 1.24 -22.07 -2.53
CA ALA A 292 0.74 -22.19 -3.89
C ALA A 292 1.76 -22.97 -4.74
N SER A 293 1.27 -23.86 -5.60
CA SER A 293 2.07 -24.54 -6.61
C SER A 293 1.94 -23.89 -8.00
N ASN A 294 0.74 -23.38 -8.30
CA ASN A 294 0.41 -22.66 -9.52
C ASN A 294 -0.26 -21.34 -9.13
N ILE A 295 0.21 -20.25 -9.71
CA ILE A 295 -0.34 -18.91 -9.48
C ILE A 295 -1.03 -18.42 -10.76
N THR A 296 -2.00 -17.53 -10.61
CA THR A 296 -2.54 -16.80 -11.76
C THR A 296 -1.96 -15.40 -11.75
N TYR A 297 -1.66 -14.85 -12.92
CA TYR A 297 -1.08 -13.52 -13.00
C TYR A 297 -1.61 -12.73 -14.19
N ASN A 298 -1.49 -11.41 -14.10
CA ASN A 298 -1.79 -10.46 -15.16
C ASN A 298 -0.65 -9.43 -15.24
N VAL A 299 -0.28 -9.03 -16.45
CA VAL A 299 0.75 -8.03 -16.71
C VAL A 299 0.08 -6.76 -17.23
N VAL A 300 0.24 -5.67 -16.49
CA VAL A 300 -0.27 -4.34 -16.87
C VAL A 300 0.93 -3.49 -17.28
N GLU A 301 1.16 -3.36 -18.58
CA GLU A 301 2.21 -2.48 -19.09
C GLU A 301 1.70 -1.04 -19.19
N GLY A 302 2.42 -0.12 -18.56
CA GLY A 302 2.09 1.31 -18.56
C GLY A 302 3.27 2.21 -18.87
N GLU A 303 2.98 3.43 -19.30
CA GLU A 303 4.00 4.43 -19.64
C GLU A 303 4.76 4.96 -18.42
N MET A 304 4.22 4.79 -17.21
CA MET A 304 4.89 5.20 -15.97
C MET A 304 5.16 4.04 -15.03
N VAL A 305 4.24 3.09 -14.94
CA VAL A 305 4.37 1.92 -14.09
C VAL A 305 3.95 0.69 -14.87
N SER A 306 4.81 -0.32 -14.89
CA SER A 306 4.45 -1.67 -15.33
C SER A 306 4.23 -2.53 -14.08
N GLU A 307 3.16 -3.30 -14.05
CA GLU A 307 2.79 -4.14 -12.89
C GLU A 307 2.67 -5.60 -13.30
N VAL A 308 3.21 -6.50 -12.49
CA VAL A 308 2.86 -7.93 -12.52
C VAL A 308 2.01 -8.21 -11.30
N ARG A 309 0.76 -8.56 -11.53
CA ARG A 309 -0.26 -8.79 -10.51
C ARG A 309 -0.48 -10.28 -10.38
N GLN A 310 -0.15 -10.85 -9.23
CA GLN A 310 -0.18 -12.28 -8.96
C GLN A 310 -1.26 -12.59 -7.91
N ILE A 311 -2.06 -13.61 -8.19
CA ILE A 311 -2.95 -14.25 -7.21
C ILE A 311 -2.31 -15.62 -6.94
N LEU A 312 -1.73 -15.76 -5.75
CA LEU A 312 -1.03 -16.98 -5.36
C LEU A 312 -2.04 -18.03 -4.91
N ASN A 313 -2.96 -17.63 -4.04
CA ASN A 313 -4.10 -18.42 -3.60
C ASN A 313 -5.25 -17.47 -3.18
N PRO A 314 -6.43 -17.96 -2.77
CA PRO A 314 -7.58 -17.10 -2.45
C PRO A 314 -7.36 -16.04 -1.35
N TRP A 315 -6.32 -16.16 -0.54
CA TRP A 315 -6.03 -15.26 0.59
C TRP A 315 -4.64 -14.59 0.48
N VAL A 316 -3.88 -14.84 -0.59
CA VAL A 316 -2.58 -14.18 -0.86
C VAL A 316 -2.52 -13.67 -2.28
N THR A 317 -2.29 -12.37 -2.40
CA THR A 317 -2.05 -11.68 -3.66
C THR A 317 -0.82 -10.79 -3.56
N GLN A 318 -0.18 -10.51 -4.69
CA GLN A 318 1.02 -9.71 -4.80
C GLN A 318 0.97 -8.82 -6.04
N ILE A 319 1.53 -7.62 -5.94
CA ILE A 319 1.74 -6.71 -7.05
C ILE A 319 3.23 -6.35 -7.05
N ILE A 320 3.91 -6.66 -8.16
CA ILE A 320 5.30 -6.29 -8.42
C ILE A 320 5.27 -5.10 -9.36
N ARG A 321 5.71 -3.93 -8.89
CA ARG A 321 5.69 -2.69 -9.66
C ARG A 321 7.09 -2.29 -10.10
N LEU A 322 7.20 -1.97 -11.38
CA LEU A 322 8.39 -1.40 -11.98
C LEU A 322 8.06 0.00 -12.52
N TYR A 323 8.49 1.02 -11.78
CA TYR A 323 8.35 2.42 -12.19
C TYR A 323 9.36 2.77 -13.27
N LYS A 324 8.97 3.50 -14.31
CA LYS A 324 9.88 3.84 -15.41
C LYS A 324 11.08 4.71 -15.00
N THR A 325 10.93 5.51 -13.93
CA THR A 325 11.91 6.50 -13.48
C THR A 325 12.68 6.07 -12.21
N ARG A 326 12.52 4.84 -11.72
CA ARG A 326 13.13 4.39 -10.45
C ARG A 326 14.05 3.19 -10.64
N PRO A 327 15.20 3.17 -9.94
CA PRO A 327 16.13 2.03 -9.96
C PRO A 327 15.79 1.02 -8.84
N PHE A 328 14.52 0.71 -8.63
CA PHE A 328 14.10 -0.34 -7.68
C PHE A 328 12.79 -0.98 -8.13
N VAL A 329 12.50 -2.15 -7.57
CA VAL A 329 11.25 -2.88 -7.74
C VAL A 329 10.43 -2.76 -6.45
N GLU A 330 9.17 -2.36 -6.54
CA GLU A 330 8.26 -2.33 -5.38
C GLU A 330 7.45 -3.63 -5.33
N PHE A 331 7.48 -4.29 -4.18
CA PHE A 331 6.66 -5.45 -3.87
C PHE A 331 5.56 -5.06 -2.89
N GLU A 332 4.31 -5.25 -3.28
CA GLU A 332 3.14 -5.05 -2.42
C GLU A 332 2.40 -6.37 -2.32
N TRP A 333 2.04 -6.80 -1.10
CA TRP A 333 1.30 -8.04 -0.88
C TRP A 333 0.11 -7.82 0.03
N THR A 334 -0.93 -8.59 -0.23
CA THR A 334 -2.11 -8.69 0.62
C THR A 334 -2.24 -10.12 1.09
N VAL A 335 -2.21 -10.32 2.40
CA VAL A 335 -2.35 -11.61 3.06
C VAL A 335 -3.55 -11.55 3.99
N GLY A 336 -4.54 -12.41 3.76
CA GLY A 336 -5.68 -12.60 4.61
C GLY A 336 -7.00 -12.87 3.86
N PRO A 337 -8.00 -13.45 4.55
CA PRO A 337 -7.88 -14.05 5.88
C PRO A 337 -7.06 -15.34 5.81
N ILE A 338 -6.10 -15.48 6.71
CA ILE A 338 -5.33 -16.72 6.87
C ILE A 338 -6.31 -17.83 7.30
N PRO A 339 -6.43 -18.95 6.55
CA PRO A 339 -7.31 -20.04 6.93
C PRO A 339 -6.96 -20.57 8.32
N LYS A 340 -7.92 -20.56 9.23
CA LYS A 340 -7.77 -21.23 10.52
C LYS A 340 -8.01 -22.72 10.34
N GLU A 341 -7.30 -23.55 11.08
CA GLU A 341 -7.69 -24.94 11.25
C GLU A 341 -9.14 -25.04 11.74
N LYS A 342 -9.87 -26.06 11.26
CA LYS A 342 -11.15 -26.42 11.87
C LYS A 342 -10.86 -26.77 13.33
N ALA A 343 -11.51 -26.09 14.26
CA ALA A 343 -11.42 -26.44 15.68
C ALA A 343 -11.72 -27.94 15.81
N ASP A 344 -10.77 -28.70 16.35
CA ASP A 344 -10.98 -30.10 16.67
C ASP A 344 -12.21 -30.16 17.60
N LEU A 345 -13.33 -30.70 17.09
CA LEU A 345 -14.57 -30.91 17.83
C LEU A 345 -14.41 -32.07 18.84
N LYS A 346 -13.28 -32.15 19.55
CA LYS A 346 -13.11 -33.10 20.64
C LYS A 346 -13.78 -32.55 21.88
N GLN A 347 -14.78 -33.31 22.29
CA GLN A 347 -15.73 -33.09 23.36
C GLN A 347 -15.06 -33.21 24.74
N SER A 348 -14.11 -32.32 25.07
CA SER A 348 -13.58 -32.16 26.42
C SER A 348 -13.85 -30.74 26.93
N ARG A 349 -14.51 -30.66 28.09
CA ARG A 349 -15.17 -29.50 28.70
C ARG A 349 -14.25 -28.36 29.20
N LEU A 350 -13.25 -27.95 28.43
CA LEU A 350 -12.47 -26.74 28.69
C LEU A 350 -12.41 -25.89 27.41
N ARG A 351 -13.48 -25.13 27.16
CA ARG A 351 -13.46 -24.04 26.17
C ARG A 351 -12.56 -22.94 26.72
N ASP A 352 -11.32 -22.91 26.26
CA ASP A 352 -10.47 -21.74 26.39
C ASP A 352 -10.44 -21.03 25.01
N PRO A 353 -11.21 -19.95 24.80
CA PRO A 353 -11.24 -19.23 23.54
C PRO A 353 -9.87 -18.67 23.13
N GLU A 354 -8.88 -18.59 24.04
CA GLU A 354 -7.50 -18.21 23.74
C GLU A 354 -6.67 -19.35 23.11
N LYS A 355 -7.14 -20.61 23.06
CA LYS A 355 -6.34 -21.79 22.64
C LYS A 355 -6.58 -22.28 21.20
N SER A 356 -7.30 -21.53 20.37
CA SER A 356 -7.67 -21.94 18.99
C SER A 356 -6.76 -21.42 17.87
N SER A 357 -5.50 -21.08 18.15
CA SER A 357 -4.56 -20.57 17.14
C SER A 357 -3.26 -21.37 17.06
N PHE A 358 -3.39 -22.65 16.74
CA PHE A 358 -2.38 -23.21 15.84
C PHE A 358 -2.68 -22.62 14.45
N TYR A 359 -1.66 -22.42 13.61
CA TYR A 359 -1.73 -21.74 12.30
C TYR A 359 -1.79 -20.20 12.42
N GLU A 360 -0.79 -19.41 12.01
CA GLU A 360 0.36 -19.68 11.15
C GLU A 360 1.45 -18.71 11.57
N GLN A 361 2.64 -19.23 11.86
CA GLN A 361 3.76 -18.36 12.14
C GLN A 361 4.38 -17.95 10.82
N SER A 362 3.92 -16.78 10.37
CA SER A 362 4.40 -16.03 9.23
C SER A 362 4.25 -16.74 7.87
N ALA A 363 3.43 -16.15 6.99
CA ALA A 363 3.76 -16.13 5.58
C ALA A 363 5.05 -15.28 5.47
N ILE A 364 6.21 -15.93 5.56
CA ILE A 364 7.47 -15.23 5.38
C ILE A 364 7.60 -15.00 3.88
N TYR A 365 7.67 -13.74 3.49
CA TYR A 365 8.19 -13.39 2.18
C TYR A 365 9.69 -13.70 2.18
N ILE A 366 10.07 -14.84 1.61
CA ILE A 366 11.47 -15.21 1.45
C ILE A 366 11.82 -14.95 -0.02
N MET A 367 12.69 -13.97 -0.26
CA MET A 367 13.47 -13.96 -1.49
C MET A 367 14.72 -14.77 -1.21
N GLU A 368 14.74 -16.02 -1.69
CA GLU A 368 15.98 -16.77 -1.78
C GLU A 368 16.78 -16.19 -2.96
N CYS A 369 17.64 -15.23 -2.64
CA CYS A 369 18.69 -14.79 -3.54
C CYS A 369 19.84 -15.80 -3.46
N TYR A 370 20.11 -16.52 -4.55
CA TYR A 370 21.27 -17.40 -4.63
C TYR A 370 22.55 -16.55 -4.68
N ARG A 371 23.15 -16.28 -3.51
CA ARG A 371 24.51 -15.76 -3.26
C ARG A 371 24.99 -14.46 -3.96
N THR A 372 24.24 -13.81 -4.87
CA THR A 372 24.76 -12.64 -5.60
C THR A 372 24.04 -11.30 -5.34
N CYS A 373 22.86 -11.28 -4.73
CA CYS A 373 22.11 -10.02 -4.53
C CYS A 373 22.74 -9.02 -3.52
N VAL A 374 23.76 -9.42 -2.76
CA VAL A 374 24.36 -8.56 -1.70
C VAL A 374 25.70 -7.95 -2.14
N ALA A 375 26.26 -8.36 -3.28
CA ALA A 375 27.57 -7.89 -3.73
C ALA A 375 27.53 -6.78 -4.80
N ASP A 376 26.38 -6.55 -5.46
CA ASP A 376 26.29 -5.78 -6.72
C ASP A 376 25.20 -4.68 -6.75
N LEU A 377 24.83 -4.11 -5.60
CA LEU A 377 23.96 -2.91 -5.51
C LEU A 377 24.70 -1.68 -4.97
#